data_AF-A0AAW1U7Y2-F1
#
_entry.id   AF-A0AAW1U7Y2-F1
#
_cell.length_a   1.000
_cell.length_b   1.000
_cell.length_c   1.000
_cell.angle_alpha   90.00
_cell.angle_beta   90.00
_cell.angle_gamma   90.00
#
_symmetry.space_group_name_H-M   'P 1'
#
loop_
_entity.id
_entity.type
_entity.pdbx_description
1 polymer ?
#
loop_
_entity_poly.entity_id
_entity_poly.type
_entity_poly.pdbx_seq_one_letter_code
_entity_poly.pdbx_strand_id
1 'polypeptide(L)'
;MNFVEKVIILHKKGVTLTKFNSIIFILTMSDEEVIRRRLLIDGDGTGDDRRLNLLLKNLTKWANSTESSHTDNQTVFDKLLWQIGLCEFSVKRSQILTRNSAKQLEKYHQIQTKFESEIAKTKESIEDSKTNLKQAKIWKQNQLMYDLLANTIVGHPARKETNAMLENLKSELKKLNDQRESLEQKLELRRKQFHVLVTSANHLRMMLEETNDEDSNLNSMSLIDITNSPEPEAMSE
;
A
#
# COMPACT_ATOMS: atom_id res chain seq x y z
N MET A 1 25.58 27.26 -58.41
CA MET A 1 26.58 27.84 -57.47
C MET A 1 26.52 27.02 -56.20
N ASN A 2 27.55 26.20 -55.96
CA ASN A 2 27.53 25.15 -54.95
C ASN A 2 27.51 25.75 -53.53
N PHE A 3 26.91 25.03 -52.57
CA PHE A 3 26.82 25.43 -51.15
C PHE A 3 28.17 25.90 -50.59
N VAL A 4 29.25 25.24 -51.01
CA VAL A 4 30.64 25.55 -50.64
C VAL A 4 31.07 26.94 -51.13
N GLU A 5 30.70 27.38 -52.33
CA GLU A 5 31.04 28.72 -52.83
C GLU A 5 30.32 29.83 -52.04
N LYS A 6 29.05 29.61 -51.66
CA LYS A 6 28.30 30.58 -50.85
C LYS A 6 28.89 30.72 -49.44
N VAL A 7 29.35 29.61 -48.83
CA VAL A 7 30.02 29.61 -47.52
C VAL A 7 31.36 30.36 -47.57
N ILE A 8 32.15 30.16 -48.64
CA ILE A 8 33.43 30.85 -48.84
C ILE A 8 33.24 32.37 -49.02
N ILE A 9 32.22 32.80 -49.78
CA ILE A 9 31.91 34.23 -49.99
C ILE A 9 31.47 34.91 -48.69
N LEU A 10 30.71 34.21 -47.85
CA LEU A 10 30.22 34.74 -46.57
C LEU A 10 31.33 34.80 -45.50
N HIS A 11 32.25 33.84 -45.48
CA HIS A 11 33.43 33.87 -44.61
C HIS A 11 34.38 35.04 -45.00
N LYS A 12 34.55 35.31 -46.30
CA LYS A 12 35.31 36.47 -46.79
C LYS A 12 34.71 37.83 -46.39
N LYS A 13 33.42 37.89 -46.02
CA LYS A 13 32.72 39.12 -45.61
C LYS A 13 32.66 39.34 -44.09
N GLY A 14 33.39 38.56 -43.29
CA GLY A 14 33.55 38.82 -41.85
C GLY A 14 32.28 38.73 -41.01
N VAL A 15 31.31 37.90 -41.41
CA VAL A 15 30.07 37.70 -40.65
C VAL A 15 30.36 36.83 -39.43
N THR A 16 30.11 37.35 -38.22
CA THR A 16 30.30 36.62 -36.95
C THR A 16 29.46 35.33 -36.92
N LEU A 17 30.02 34.25 -36.35
CA LEU A 17 29.45 32.89 -36.35
C LEU A 17 27.99 32.82 -35.86
N THR A 18 27.59 33.72 -34.96
CA THR A 18 26.21 33.87 -34.47
C THR A 18 25.25 34.41 -35.52
N LYS A 19 25.66 35.40 -36.34
CA LYS A 19 24.87 35.90 -37.47
C LYS A 19 24.83 34.87 -38.59
N PHE A 20 25.91 34.13 -38.80
CA PHE A 20 25.96 33.03 -39.77
C PHE A 20 25.00 31.90 -39.40
N ASN A 21 25.01 31.45 -38.14
CA ASN A 21 24.06 30.45 -37.64
C ASN A 21 22.62 30.95 -37.67
N SER A 22 22.38 32.23 -37.39
CA SER A 22 21.03 32.81 -37.51
C SER A 22 20.56 32.87 -38.97
N ILE A 23 21.44 33.18 -39.93
CA ILE A 23 21.13 33.22 -41.36
C ILE A 23 20.92 31.80 -41.92
N ILE A 24 21.77 30.84 -41.53
CA ILE A 24 21.59 29.43 -41.88
C ILE A 24 20.29 28.90 -41.30
N PHE A 25 20.00 29.19 -40.03
CA PHE A 25 18.75 28.78 -39.39
C PHE A 25 17.54 29.36 -40.13
N ILE A 26 17.59 30.62 -40.58
CA ILE A 26 16.54 31.23 -41.40
C ILE A 26 16.42 30.55 -42.79
N LEU A 27 17.53 30.14 -43.40
CA LEU A 27 17.56 29.44 -44.70
C LEU A 27 17.13 27.96 -44.63
N THR A 28 17.21 27.33 -43.47
CA THR A 28 16.83 25.91 -43.25
C THR A 28 15.41 25.73 -42.71
N MET A 29 14.70 26.82 -42.40
CA MET A 29 13.31 26.75 -41.94
C MET A 29 12.38 26.54 -43.14
N SER A 30 11.42 25.63 -43.00
CA SER A 30 10.37 25.43 -44.01
C SER A 30 9.61 26.74 -44.20
N ASP A 31 9.26 27.09 -45.44
CA ASP A 31 8.53 28.34 -45.78
C ASP A 31 7.28 28.53 -44.90
N GLU A 32 6.64 27.43 -44.49
CA GLU A 32 5.47 27.43 -43.62
C GLU A 32 5.76 27.95 -42.20
N GLU A 33 6.93 27.65 -41.63
CA GLU A 33 7.33 28.17 -40.31
C GLU A 33 7.71 29.65 -40.39
N VAL A 34 8.29 30.07 -41.52
CA VAL A 34 8.59 31.48 -41.80
C VAL A 34 7.29 32.27 -41.92
N ILE A 35 6.30 31.74 -42.64
CA ILE A 35 4.96 32.33 -42.78
C ILE A 35 4.25 32.37 -41.42
N ARG A 36 4.28 31.28 -40.65
CA ARG A 36 3.63 31.21 -39.32
C ARG A 36 4.23 32.21 -38.33
N ARG A 37 5.56 32.33 -38.28
CA ARG A 37 6.24 33.33 -37.44
C ARG A 37 5.93 34.76 -37.90
N ARG A 38 5.90 35.01 -39.22
CA ARG A 38 5.55 36.33 -39.79
C ARG A 38 4.09 36.70 -39.46
N LEU A 39 3.17 35.75 -39.52
CA LEU A 39 1.77 35.93 -39.15
C LEU A 39 1.58 36.19 -37.64
N LEU A 40 2.30 35.45 -36.79
CA LEU A 40 2.25 35.63 -35.33
C LEU A 40 2.78 36.99 -34.86
N ILE A 41 3.76 37.55 -35.57
CA ILE A 41 4.36 38.85 -35.23
C ILE A 41 3.49 40.01 -35.73
N ASP A 42 2.90 39.90 -36.92
CA ASP A 42 2.27 41.02 -37.63
C ASP A 42 0.73 40.95 -37.72
N GLY A 43 0.12 39.82 -37.32
CA GLY A 43 -1.33 39.57 -37.33
C GLY A 43 -1.95 39.39 -38.72
N ASP A 44 -1.45 40.10 -39.73
CA ASP A 44 -1.88 40.10 -41.14
C ASP A 44 -0.73 39.73 -42.11
N GLY A 45 0.49 39.50 -41.60
CA GLY A 45 1.64 38.97 -42.35
C GLY A 45 2.22 39.87 -43.48
N THR A 46 1.56 40.99 -43.82
CA THR A 46 1.93 41.90 -44.92
C THR A 46 1.95 43.39 -44.53
N GLY A 47 1.57 43.71 -43.27
CA GLY A 47 1.37 45.09 -42.82
C GLY A 47 2.67 45.89 -42.73
N ASP A 48 3.69 45.34 -42.07
CA ASP A 48 4.96 46.03 -41.86
C ASP A 48 5.83 46.05 -43.12
N ASP A 49 5.81 44.98 -43.94
CA ASP A 49 6.52 44.94 -45.22
C ASP A 49 5.94 45.96 -46.23
N ARG A 50 4.60 46.10 -46.27
CA ARG A 50 3.94 47.13 -47.07
C ARG A 50 4.32 48.55 -46.62
N ARG A 51 4.40 48.78 -45.30
CA ARG A 51 4.79 50.08 -44.72
C ARG A 51 6.24 50.44 -45.05
N LEU A 52 7.17 49.49 -44.93
CA LEU A 52 8.57 49.68 -45.29
C LEU A 52 8.76 49.92 -46.79
N ASN A 53 8.04 49.18 -47.64
CA ASN A 53 8.05 49.41 -49.08
C ASN A 53 7.48 50.78 -49.46
N LEU A 54 6.45 51.27 -48.76
CA LEU A 54 5.89 52.60 -48.99
C LEU A 54 6.86 53.70 -48.55
N LEU A 55 7.51 53.54 -47.39
CA LEU A 55 8.57 54.44 -46.93
C LEU A 55 9.71 54.53 -47.96
N LEU A 56 10.18 53.38 -48.46
CA LEU A 56 11.25 53.31 -49.46
C LEU A 56 10.87 54.01 -50.77
N LYS A 57 9.64 53.82 -51.25
CA LYS A 57 9.13 54.51 -52.45
C LYS A 57 9.04 56.02 -52.24
N ASN A 58 8.56 56.47 -51.08
CA ASN A 58 8.44 57.88 -50.75
C ASN A 58 9.81 58.56 -50.57
N LEU A 59 10.77 57.87 -49.94
CA LEU A 59 12.16 58.34 -49.79
C LEU A 59 12.84 58.47 -51.16
N THR A 60 12.73 57.44 -52.01
CA THR A 60 13.30 57.46 -53.37
C THR A 60 12.70 58.58 -54.22
N LYS A 61 11.38 58.82 -54.09
CA LYS A 61 10.69 59.91 -54.79
C LYS A 61 11.17 61.29 -54.32
N TRP A 62 11.35 61.48 -53.01
CA TRP A 62 11.85 62.73 -52.43
C TRP A 62 13.34 62.97 -52.75
N ALA A 63 14.15 61.93 -52.81
CA ALA A 63 15.57 62.03 -53.18
C ALA A 63 15.78 62.40 -54.66
N ASN A 64 14.85 62.02 -55.53
CA ASN A 64 14.91 62.28 -56.98
C ASN A 64 14.12 63.53 -57.41
N SER A 65 13.41 64.21 -56.51
CA SER A 65 12.70 65.45 -56.82
C SER A 65 13.66 66.63 -56.73
N THR A 66 14.23 67.04 -57.86
CA THR A 66 15.18 68.16 -57.97
C THR A 66 14.48 69.53 -58.15
N GLU A 67 13.16 69.56 -58.36
CA GLU A 67 12.43 70.74 -58.82
C GLU A 67 11.02 70.84 -58.17
N SER A 68 10.98 70.99 -56.85
CA SER A 68 9.74 71.12 -56.06
C SER A 68 9.78 72.36 -55.16
N SER A 69 8.65 73.04 -55.03
CA SER A 69 8.48 74.22 -54.16
C SER A 69 8.97 73.91 -52.74
N HIS A 70 9.63 74.88 -52.09
CA HIS A 70 10.20 74.74 -50.74
C HIS A 70 9.15 74.25 -49.71
N THR A 71 7.88 74.63 -49.91
CA THR A 71 6.74 74.22 -49.08
C THR A 71 6.39 72.75 -49.27
N ASP A 72 6.41 72.25 -50.50
CA ASP A 72 6.05 70.87 -50.82
C ASP A 72 7.11 69.90 -50.30
N ASN A 73 8.38 70.28 -50.39
CA ASN A 73 9.49 69.53 -49.84
C ASN A 73 9.40 69.37 -48.31
N GLN A 74 8.99 70.42 -47.59
CA GLN A 74 8.77 70.35 -46.15
C GLN A 74 7.63 69.40 -45.79
N THR A 75 6.51 69.43 -46.50
CA THR A 75 5.38 68.52 -46.22
C THR A 75 5.71 67.06 -46.50
N VAL A 76 6.55 66.76 -47.50
CA VAL A 76 7.02 65.40 -47.79
C VAL A 76 8.01 64.94 -46.72
N PHE A 77 8.87 65.83 -46.23
CA PHE A 77 9.78 65.55 -45.12
C PHE A 77 9.02 65.22 -43.81
N ASP A 78 8.01 66.01 -43.44
CA ASP A 78 7.19 65.76 -42.25
C ASP A 78 6.43 64.42 -42.35
N LYS A 79 5.92 64.08 -43.55
CA LYS A 79 5.32 62.77 -43.82
C LYS A 79 6.31 61.63 -43.69
N LEU A 80 7.55 61.81 -44.16
CA LEU A 80 8.61 60.82 -44.04
C LEU A 80 9.00 60.59 -42.58
N LEU A 81 9.12 61.67 -41.80
CA LEU A 81 9.39 61.61 -40.37
C LEU A 81 8.29 60.85 -39.62
N TRP A 82 7.02 61.11 -39.95
CA TRP A 82 5.89 60.38 -39.39
C TRP A 82 5.92 58.88 -39.71
N GLN A 83 6.22 58.52 -40.96
CA GLN A 83 6.32 57.11 -41.37
C GLN A 83 7.47 56.38 -40.67
N ILE A 84 8.61 57.05 -40.46
CA ILE A 84 9.73 56.50 -39.68
C ILE A 84 9.31 56.27 -38.21
N GLY A 85 8.61 57.24 -37.60
CA GLY A 85 8.09 57.08 -36.23
C GLY A 85 7.11 55.90 -36.09
N LEU A 86 6.28 55.67 -37.11
CA LEU A 86 5.38 54.52 -37.15
C LEU A 86 6.14 53.18 -37.23
N CYS A 87 7.21 53.12 -38.04
CA CYS A 87 8.07 51.95 -38.16
C CYS A 87 8.82 51.67 -36.85
N GLU A 88 9.37 52.71 -36.22
CA GLU A 88 10.04 52.61 -34.92
C GLU A 88 9.09 52.07 -33.85
N PHE A 89 7.85 52.56 -33.82
CA PHE A 89 6.82 52.06 -32.91
C PHE A 89 6.49 50.58 -33.16
N SER A 90 6.35 50.15 -34.41
CA SER A 90 6.07 48.73 -34.71
C SER A 90 7.20 47.81 -34.25
N VAL A 91 8.46 48.23 -34.47
CA VAL A 91 9.65 47.48 -34.00
C VAL A 91 9.66 47.37 -32.48
N LYS A 92 9.44 48.47 -31.75
CA LYS A 92 9.37 48.45 -30.27
C LYS A 92 8.25 47.54 -29.76
N ARG A 93 7.07 47.60 -30.38
CA ARG A 93 5.93 46.73 -30.07
C ARG A 93 6.29 45.25 -30.26
N SER A 94 6.89 44.90 -31.40
CA SER A 94 7.29 43.52 -31.72
C SER A 94 8.35 42.98 -30.74
N GLN A 95 9.32 43.80 -30.33
CA GLN A 95 10.31 43.43 -29.31
C GLN A 95 9.66 43.15 -27.95
N ILE A 96 8.73 44.00 -27.50
CA ILE A 96 8.01 43.81 -26.24
C ILE A 96 7.15 42.55 -26.31
N LEU A 97 6.43 42.33 -27.42
CA LEU A 97 5.62 41.13 -27.63
C LEU A 97 6.49 39.87 -27.55
N THR A 98 7.61 39.82 -28.27
CA THR A 98 8.54 38.69 -28.25
C THR A 98 9.06 38.41 -26.83
N ARG A 99 9.45 39.45 -26.09
CA ARG A 99 9.89 39.31 -24.70
C ARG A 99 8.79 38.80 -23.78
N ASN A 100 7.55 39.27 -23.97
CA ASN A 100 6.41 38.83 -23.18
C ASN A 100 6.03 37.39 -23.50
N SER A 101 6.03 36.98 -24.77
CA SER A 101 5.78 35.61 -25.19
C SER A 101 6.81 34.64 -24.60
N ALA A 102 8.10 35.01 -24.60
CA ALA A 102 9.15 34.20 -23.95
C ALA A 102 8.90 34.04 -22.45
N LYS A 103 8.52 35.12 -21.74
CA LYS A 103 8.14 35.05 -20.32
C LYS A 103 6.89 34.23 -20.08
N GLN A 104 5.90 34.30 -20.95
CA GLN A 104 4.67 33.51 -20.84
C GLN A 104 4.97 32.03 -21.04
N LEU A 105 5.81 31.67 -22.02
CA LEU A 105 6.24 30.30 -22.24
C LEU A 105 6.93 29.71 -21.00
N GLU A 106 7.85 30.45 -20.39
CA GLU A 106 8.51 30.04 -19.16
C GLU A 106 7.51 29.82 -18.01
N LYS A 107 6.54 30.73 -17.84
CA LYS A 107 5.47 30.54 -16.85
C LYS A 107 4.63 29.29 -17.13
N TYR A 108 4.30 28.99 -18.39
CA TYR A 108 3.57 27.78 -18.72
C TYR A 108 4.36 26.52 -18.41
N HIS A 109 5.69 26.50 -18.67
CA HIS A 109 6.55 25.39 -18.25
C HIS A 109 6.58 25.20 -16.72
N GLN A 110 6.64 26.30 -15.96
CA GLN A 110 6.58 26.24 -14.50
C GLN A 110 5.23 25.72 -13.99
N ILE A 111 4.13 26.09 -14.63
CA ILE A 111 2.79 25.59 -14.28
C ILE A 111 2.68 24.10 -14.63
N GLN A 112 3.19 23.69 -15.80
CA GLN A 112 3.18 22.29 -16.23
C GLN A 112 3.95 21.41 -15.24
N THR A 113 5.17 21.79 -14.86
CA THR A 113 5.98 21.02 -13.90
C THR A 113 5.33 20.95 -12.52
N LYS A 114 4.63 22.01 -12.08
CA LYS A 114 3.83 21.97 -10.84
C LYS A 114 2.68 20.97 -10.94
N PHE A 115 1.91 21.00 -12.03
CA PHE A 115 0.82 20.04 -12.22
C PHE A 115 1.34 18.61 -12.29
N GLU A 116 2.46 18.35 -12.98
CA GLU A 116 3.08 17.02 -13.01
C GLU A 116 3.47 16.54 -11.60
N SER A 117 4.03 17.42 -10.77
CA SER A 117 4.34 17.11 -9.36
C SER A 117 3.10 16.85 -8.52
N GLU A 118 2.04 17.65 -8.66
CA GLU A 118 0.77 17.46 -7.95
C GLU A 118 0.06 16.18 -8.37
N ILE A 119 0.09 15.85 -9.66
CA ILE A 119 -0.44 14.58 -10.18
C ILE A 119 0.33 13.40 -9.58
N ALA A 120 1.66 13.48 -9.51
CA ALA A 120 2.48 12.43 -8.89
C ALA A 120 2.14 12.24 -7.40
N LYS A 121 2.07 13.34 -6.63
CA LYS A 121 1.67 13.31 -5.21
C LYS A 121 0.27 12.76 -4.99
N THR A 122 -0.68 13.13 -5.85
CA THR A 122 -2.06 12.63 -5.77
C THR A 122 -2.10 11.13 -6.04
N LYS A 123 -1.34 10.64 -7.04
CA LYS A 123 -1.22 9.21 -7.32
C LYS A 123 -0.61 8.43 -6.15
N GLU A 124 0.42 8.96 -5.52
CA GLU A 124 1.04 8.38 -4.32
C GLU A 124 0.02 8.30 -3.17
N SER A 125 -0.67 9.40 -2.87
CA SER A 125 -1.71 9.45 -1.83
C SER A 125 -2.86 8.47 -2.07
N ILE A 126 -3.22 8.22 -3.35
CA ILE A 126 -4.22 7.21 -3.71
C ILE A 126 -3.72 5.80 -3.40
N GLU A 127 -2.47 5.48 -3.72
CA GLU A 127 -1.92 4.15 -3.44
C GLU A 127 -1.78 3.93 -1.93
N ASP A 128 -1.37 4.94 -1.17
CA ASP A 128 -1.36 4.90 0.30
C ASP A 128 -2.77 4.71 0.87
N SER A 129 -3.76 5.43 0.35
CA SER A 129 -5.15 5.27 0.78
C SER A 129 -5.68 3.86 0.48
N LYS A 130 -5.23 3.24 -0.62
CA LYS A 130 -5.61 1.89 -1.02
C LYS A 130 -4.94 0.82 -0.15
N THR A 131 -3.67 0.99 0.23
CA THR A 131 -2.99 0.07 1.16
C THR A 131 -3.61 0.17 2.55
N ASN A 132 -3.87 1.38 3.04
CA ASN A 132 -4.59 1.63 4.30
C ASN A 132 -5.98 0.99 4.30
N LEU A 133 -6.73 1.10 3.20
CA LEU A 133 -8.04 0.46 3.07
C LEU A 133 -7.94 -1.07 3.15
N LYS A 134 -6.94 -1.68 2.51
CA LYS A 134 -6.71 -3.13 2.60
C LYS A 134 -6.40 -3.56 4.04
N GLN A 135 -5.53 -2.82 4.73
CA GLN A 135 -5.20 -3.09 6.13
C GLN A 135 -6.42 -2.93 7.05
N ALA A 136 -7.21 -1.86 6.87
CA ALA A 136 -8.43 -1.64 7.64
C ALA A 136 -9.47 -2.77 7.44
N LYS A 137 -9.58 -3.32 6.22
CA LYS A 137 -10.44 -4.49 5.96
C LYS A 137 -9.97 -5.72 6.73
N ILE A 138 -8.66 -6.01 6.72
CA ILE A 138 -8.09 -7.13 7.47
C ILE A 138 -8.34 -6.94 8.97
N TRP A 139 -8.13 -5.73 9.50
CA TRP A 139 -8.36 -5.43 10.90
C TRP A 139 -9.83 -5.65 11.29
N LYS A 140 -10.77 -5.19 10.46
CA LYS A 140 -12.20 -5.42 10.67
C LYS A 140 -12.57 -6.91 10.63
N GLN A 141 -11.98 -7.67 9.70
CA GLN A 141 -12.21 -9.10 9.62
C GLN A 141 -11.69 -9.81 10.87
N ASN A 142 -10.48 -9.48 11.32
CA ASN A 142 -9.88 -10.03 12.54
C ASN A 142 -10.72 -9.68 13.76
N GLN A 143 -11.18 -8.43 13.88
CA GLN A 143 -12.08 -8.00 14.94
C GLN A 143 -13.36 -8.85 14.99
N LEU A 144 -14.00 -9.05 13.84
CA LEU A 144 -15.21 -9.88 13.77
C LEU A 144 -14.95 -11.35 14.12
N MET A 145 -13.78 -11.89 13.75
CA MET A 145 -13.37 -13.25 14.15
C MET A 145 -13.16 -13.36 15.67
N TYR A 146 -12.56 -12.34 16.28
CA TYR A 146 -12.40 -12.29 17.73
C TYR A 146 -13.74 -12.15 18.46
N ASP A 147 -14.65 -11.31 17.96
CA ASP A 147 -15.99 -11.16 18.53
C ASP A 147 -16.78 -12.46 18.44
N LEU A 148 -16.69 -13.18 17.31
CA LEU A 148 -17.32 -14.49 17.14
C LEU A 148 -16.75 -15.51 18.12
N LEU A 149 -15.42 -15.59 18.25
CA LEU A 149 -14.77 -16.48 19.20
C LEU A 149 -15.13 -16.14 20.65
N ALA A 150 -15.18 -14.85 20.99
CA ALA A 150 -15.58 -14.38 22.32
C ALA A 150 -17.02 -14.80 22.64
N ASN A 151 -17.95 -14.67 21.68
CA ASN A 151 -19.33 -15.13 21.86
C ASN A 151 -19.40 -16.65 22.08
N THR A 152 -18.60 -17.44 21.37
CA THR A 152 -18.51 -18.89 21.62
C THR A 152 -17.96 -19.18 23.01
N ILE A 153 -16.93 -18.45 23.47
CA ILE A 153 -16.34 -18.62 24.80
C ILE A 153 -17.33 -18.27 25.92
N VAL A 154 -18.15 -17.22 25.74
CA VAL A 154 -19.20 -16.83 26.71
C VAL A 154 -20.26 -17.92 26.86
N GLY A 155 -20.50 -18.73 25.83
CA GLY A 155 -21.39 -19.89 25.91
C GLY A 155 -20.88 -21.01 26.82
N HIS A 156 -19.58 -21.03 27.15
CA HIS A 156 -19.00 -22.01 28.06
C HIS A 156 -18.96 -21.48 29.51
N PRO A 157 -19.10 -22.36 30.52
CA PRO A 157 -19.08 -21.96 31.93
C PRO A 157 -17.74 -21.34 32.31
N ALA A 158 -17.77 -20.43 33.28
CA ALA A 158 -16.59 -19.71 33.72
C ALA A 158 -15.54 -20.68 34.27
N ARG A 159 -14.29 -20.57 33.80
CA ARG A 159 -13.19 -21.46 34.20
C ARG A 159 -12.99 -21.54 35.72
N LYS A 160 -13.25 -20.45 36.44
CA LYS A 160 -13.16 -20.40 37.91
C LYS A 160 -14.20 -21.31 38.58
N GLU A 161 -15.44 -21.30 38.08
CA GLU A 161 -16.52 -22.13 38.62
C GLU A 161 -16.27 -23.60 38.33
N THR A 162 -15.88 -23.95 37.09
CA THR A 162 -15.52 -25.33 36.73
C THR A 162 -14.35 -25.84 37.56
N ASN A 163 -13.32 -25.02 37.78
CA ASN A 163 -12.19 -25.41 38.63
C ASN A 163 -12.61 -25.59 40.11
N ALA A 164 -13.47 -24.73 40.65
CA ALA A 164 -13.96 -24.87 42.01
C ALA A 164 -14.78 -26.16 42.17
N MET A 165 -15.65 -26.47 41.20
CA MET A 165 -16.41 -27.71 41.18
C MET A 165 -15.50 -28.95 41.09
N LEU A 166 -14.45 -28.87 40.27
CA LEU A 166 -13.45 -29.93 40.10
C LEU A 166 -12.67 -30.18 41.39
N GLU A 167 -12.24 -29.13 42.10
CA GLU A 167 -11.58 -29.26 43.40
C GLU A 167 -12.52 -29.84 44.47
N ASN A 168 -13.80 -29.45 44.47
CA ASN A 168 -14.78 -30.04 45.38
C ASN A 168 -14.96 -31.54 45.10
N LEU A 169 -15.16 -31.93 43.84
CA LEU A 169 -15.29 -33.32 43.41
C LEU A 169 -14.07 -34.15 43.77
N LYS A 170 -12.85 -33.62 43.55
CA LYS A 170 -11.61 -34.28 43.99
C LYS A 170 -11.58 -34.51 45.50
N SER A 171 -12.01 -33.52 46.29
CA SER A 171 -12.06 -33.65 47.74
C SER A 171 -13.06 -34.71 48.20
N GLU A 172 -14.20 -34.81 47.51
CA GLU A 172 -15.24 -35.81 47.77
C GLU A 172 -14.77 -37.22 47.38
N LEU A 173 -14.14 -37.36 46.22
CA LEU A 173 -13.55 -38.62 45.76
C LEU A 173 -12.48 -39.11 46.74
N LYS A 174 -11.64 -38.19 47.24
CA LYS A 174 -10.66 -38.51 48.29
C LYS A 174 -11.34 -39.02 49.57
N LYS A 175 -12.38 -38.32 50.05
CA LYS A 175 -13.14 -38.75 51.25
C LYS A 175 -13.78 -40.13 51.06
N LEU A 176 -14.38 -40.39 49.90
CA LEU A 176 -14.99 -41.67 49.58
C LEU A 176 -13.95 -42.78 49.49
N ASN A 177 -12.77 -42.50 48.93
CA ASN A 177 -11.67 -43.47 48.90
C ASN A 177 -11.15 -43.79 50.30
N ASP A 178 -10.97 -42.77 51.15
CA ASP A 178 -10.56 -42.96 52.55
C ASP A 178 -11.60 -43.78 53.33
N GLN A 179 -12.90 -43.52 53.09
CA GLN A 179 -13.99 -44.31 53.66
C GLN A 179 -13.97 -45.76 53.17
N ARG A 180 -13.79 -45.98 51.87
CA ARG A 180 -13.64 -47.31 51.26
C ARG A 180 -12.51 -48.09 51.92
N GLU A 181 -11.33 -47.47 52.03
CA GLU A 181 -10.16 -48.08 52.65
C GLU A 181 -10.40 -48.42 54.12
N SER A 182 -11.04 -47.53 54.87
CA SER A 182 -11.39 -47.80 56.28
C SER A 182 -12.39 -48.95 56.44
N LEU A 183 -13.33 -49.12 55.50
CA LEU A 183 -14.30 -50.22 55.50
C LEU A 183 -13.63 -51.53 55.11
N GLU A 184 -12.75 -51.52 54.12
CA GLU A 184 -11.92 -52.66 53.70
C GLU A 184 -11.10 -53.19 54.89
N GLN A 185 -10.42 -52.30 55.62
CA GLN A 185 -9.66 -52.65 56.82
C GLN A 185 -10.55 -53.26 57.92
N LYS A 186 -11.75 -52.72 58.14
CA LYS A 186 -12.72 -53.28 59.10
C LYS A 186 -13.22 -54.66 58.67
N LEU A 187 -13.48 -54.86 57.38
CA LEU A 187 -13.92 -56.13 56.82
C LEU A 187 -12.80 -57.17 56.98
N GLU A 188 -11.57 -56.81 56.66
CA GLU A 188 -10.43 -57.71 56.82
C GLU A 188 -10.17 -58.08 58.29
N LEU A 189 -10.34 -57.11 59.21
CA LEU A 189 -10.25 -57.38 60.65
C LEU A 189 -11.35 -58.36 61.11
N ARG A 190 -12.60 -58.18 60.64
CA ARG A 190 -13.69 -59.15 60.93
C ARG A 190 -13.42 -60.52 60.31
N ARG A 191 -12.87 -60.58 59.10
CA ARG A 191 -12.48 -61.83 58.43
C ARG A 191 -11.39 -62.57 59.23
N LYS A 192 -10.40 -61.85 59.78
CA LYS A 192 -9.39 -62.39 60.70
C LYS A 192 -10.02 -62.88 62.01
N GLN A 193 -10.92 -62.11 62.62
CA GLN A 193 -11.66 -62.52 63.82
C GLN A 193 -12.50 -63.78 63.58
N PHE A 194 -13.21 -63.84 62.45
CA PHE A 194 -14.02 -65.00 62.07
C PHE A 194 -13.14 -66.22 61.84
N HIS A 195 -11.98 -66.06 61.19
CA HIS A 195 -11.01 -67.14 61.02
C HIS A 195 -10.51 -67.68 62.36
N VAL A 196 -10.21 -66.81 63.34
CA VAL A 196 -9.85 -67.24 64.69
C VAL A 196 -10.99 -68.03 65.34
N LEU A 197 -12.23 -67.54 65.28
CA LEU A 197 -13.39 -68.24 65.83
C LEU A 197 -13.62 -69.61 65.17
N VAL A 198 -13.50 -69.70 63.83
CA VAL A 198 -13.63 -70.97 63.10
C VAL A 198 -12.52 -71.93 63.49
N THR A 199 -11.27 -71.47 63.59
CA THR A 199 -10.14 -72.30 64.05
C THR A 199 -10.33 -72.75 65.49
N SER A 200 -10.79 -71.89 66.40
CA SER A 200 -11.11 -72.27 67.78
C SER A 200 -12.28 -73.24 67.85
N ALA A 201 -13.34 -73.06 67.05
CA ALA A 201 -14.46 -73.99 66.99
C ALA A 201 -14.04 -75.36 66.43
N ASN A 202 -13.22 -75.38 65.37
CA ASN A 202 -12.63 -76.60 64.85
C ASN A 202 -11.68 -77.26 65.85
N HIS A 203 -10.90 -76.48 66.62
CA HIS A 203 -10.04 -77.01 67.66
C HIS A 203 -10.84 -77.61 68.82
N LEU A 204 -11.92 -76.97 69.25
CA LEU A 204 -12.85 -77.54 70.23
C LEU A 204 -13.57 -78.78 69.70
N ARG A 205 -13.94 -78.79 68.42
CA ARG A 205 -14.47 -79.99 67.75
C ARG A 205 -13.44 -81.12 67.72
N MET A 206 -12.19 -80.81 67.39
CA MET A 206 -11.08 -81.76 67.39
C MET A 206 -10.79 -82.28 68.80
N MET A 207 -10.87 -81.43 69.83
CA MET A 207 -10.76 -81.87 71.23
C MET A 207 -11.95 -82.77 71.63
N LEU A 208 -13.17 -82.48 71.17
CA LEU A 208 -14.36 -83.31 71.39
C LEU A 208 -14.29 -84.63 70.61
N GLU A 209 -13.74 -84.62 69.40
CA GLU A 209 -13.39 -85.83 68.64
C GLU A 209 -12.28 -86.59 69.39
N GLU A 210 -11.20 -85.95 69.86
CA GLU A 210 -10.14 -86.56 70.68
C GLU A 210 -10.64 -87.11 72.03
N THR A 211 -11.67 -86.52 72.66
CA THR A 211 -12.31 -87.08 73.87
C THR A 211 -13.29 -88.22 73.56
N ASN A 212 -13.83 -88.29 72.35
CA ASN A 212 -14.53 -89.48 71.86
C ASN A 212 -13.56 -90.53 71.31
N ASP A 213 -12.34 -90.16 70.93
CA ASP A 213 -11.37 -91.01 70.25
C ASP A 213 -10.37 -91.69 71.21
N GLU A 214 -10.50 -91.48 72.52
CA GLU A 214 -10.11 -92.53 73.49
C GLU A 214 -11.03 -93.76 73.40
N ASP A 215 -12.14 -93.71 72.64
CA ASP A 215 -13.02 -94.86 72.33
C ASP A 215 -13.23 -95.16 70.84
N SER A 216 -12.68 -94.40 69.88
CA SER A 216 -12.84 -94.77 68.46
C SER A 216 -11.81 -94.20 67.48
N ASN A 217 -10.71 -94.93 67.35
CA ASN A 217 -9.82 -94.91 66.20
C ASN A 217 -10.57 -95.01 64.84
N LEU A 218 -10.78 -93.92 64.12
CA LEU A 218 -11.04 -93.94 62.67
C LEU A 218 -10.36 -92.78 61.93
N ASN A 219 -9.29 -93.17 61.27
CA ASN A 219 -8.42 -92.36 60.43
C ASN A 219 -9.02 -92.14 59.02
N SER A 220 -8.60 -91.03 58.42
CA SER A 220 -8.54 -90.69 56.98
C SER A 220 -9.63 -89.80 56.33
N MET A 221 -9.25 -88.51 56.18
CA MET A 221 -8.96 -87.85 54.89
C MET A 221 -10.11 -87.87 53.85
N SER A 222 -10.75 -86.75 53.50
CA SER A 222 -10.20 -85.70 52.65
C SER A 222 -11.27 -84.62 52.39
N LEU A 223 -10.93 -83.35 52.65
CA LEU A 223 -11.67 -82.16 52.23
C LEU A 223 -11.38 -81.90 50.74
N ILE A 224 -12.42 -81.89 49.91
CA ILE A 224 -12.36 -81.34 48.55
C ILE A 224 -12.74 -79.87 48.60
N ASP A 225 -11.73 -79.09 48.22
CA ASP A 225 -11.71 -77.68 47.89
C ASP A 225 -12.82 -77.28 46.90
N ILE A 226 -13.62 -76.27 47.27
CA ILE A 226 -14.49 -75.54 46.34
C ILE A 226 -14.12 -74.06 46.44
N THR A 227 -12.95 -73.71 45.94
CA THR A 227 -12.74 -72.40 45.32
C THR A 227 -12.82 -72.56 43.81
N ASN A 228 -13.96 -72.19 43.23
CA ASN A 228 -14.03 -71.63 41.89
C ASN A 228 -15.42 -71.02 41.69
N SER A 229 -15.50 -69.69 41.80
CA SER A 229 -16.49 -68.91 41.09
C SER A 229 -15.76 -67.81 40.33
N PRO A 230 -16.11 -67.55 39.05
CA PRO A 230 -15.29 -66.78 38.14
C PRO A 230 -15.52 -65.26 38.32
N GLU A 231 -14.48 -64.49 38.03
CA GLU A 231 -14.58 -63.06 37.74
C GLU A 231 -15.59 -62.80 36.61
N PRO A 232 -16.43 -61.75 36.68
CA PRO A 232 -17.13 -61.26 35.51
C PRO A 232 -16.21 -60.35 34.70
N GLU A 233 -16.08 -60.70 33.42
CA GLU A 233 -15.42 -59.97 32.35
C GLU A 233 -15.85 -58.50 32.27
N ALA A 234 -14.87 -57.65 31.99
CA ALA A 234 -15.09 -56.30 31.49
C ALA A 234 -15.57 -56.38 30.03
N MET A 235 -16.78 -55.88 29.75
CA MET A 235 -17.23 -55.51 28.41
C MET A 235 -17.35 -53.98 28.33
N SER A 236 -16.45 -53.35 27.58
CA SER A 236 -16.66 -52.01 27.02
C SER A 236 -15.64 -51.74 25.90
N GLU A 237 -16.08 -51.91 24.66
CA GLU A 237 -15.82 -50.99 23.55
C GLU A 237 -17.17 -50.52 23.00
#